data_AF-A0A7K2EFY4-F1
#
_entry.id   AF-A0A7K2EFY4-F1
#
_cell.length_a   1.000
_cell.length_b   1.000
_cell.length_c   1.000
_cell.angle_alpha   90.00
_cell.angle_beta   90.00
_cell.angle_gamma   90.00
#
_symmetry.space_group_name_H-M   'P 1'
#
loop_
_entity.id
_entity.type
_entity.pdbx_description
1 polymer ?
#
loop_
_entity_poly.entity_id
_entity_poly.type
_entity_poly.pdbx_seq_one_letter_code
_entity_poly.pdbx_strand_id
1 'polypeptide(L)'
;MNIHTMEGRAFTNGDEVMPSDDLLKGAHRDWINAGYWLFMPYKLKDSGVTLGYKGDGQTADGREAHILTLGFENVGLTPQNGYDVYVDKESGLVTQWSYYRNADQEEPSFTTTWGGYEYYGGIMLANTRAVPGDEPNARILSNLGVYMELPDSVFEDSGWISLASLGTQEESAY
;
A
#
# COMPACT_ATOMS: atom_id res chain seq x y z
N MET A 1 2.98 10.46 -16.17
CA MET A 1 1.76 11.26 -15.99
C MET A 1 1.89 12.06 -14.69
N ASN A 2 1.56 13.35 -14.73
CA ASN A 2 1.43 14.17 -13.54
C ASN A 2 0.08 13.86 -12.85
N ILE A 3 0.11 13.48 -11.57
CA ILE A 3 -1.11 13.06 -10.84
C ILE A 3 -2.06 14.20 -10.48
N HIS A 4 -1.64 15.45 -10.61
CA HIS A 4 -2.48 16.63 -10.35
C HIS A 4 -3.19 17.13 -11.61
N THR A 5 -2.50 17.07 -12.76
CA THR A 5 -3.08 17.52 -14.05
C THR A 5 -3.65 16.38 -14.89
N MET A 6 -3.30 15.13 -14.56
CA MET A 6 -3.62 13.94 -15.36
C MET A 6 -2.99 13.94 -16.76
N GLU A 7 -2.00 14.78 -17.02
CA GLU A 7 -1.33 14.89 -18.31
C GLU A 7 -0.01 14.12 -18.31
N GLY A 8 0.38 13.57 -19.47
CA GLY A 8 1.69 12.95 -19.66
C GLY A 8 1.72 11.98 -20.82
N ARG A 9 2.80 11.19 -20.89
CA ARG A 9 3.00 10.11 -21.86
C ARG A 9 2.43 8.80 -21.34
N ALA A 10 2.09 7.89 -22.26
CA ALA A 10 1.58 6.57 -21.93
C ALA A 10 2.29 5.51 -22.77
N PHE A 11 2.56 4.37 -22.16
CA PHE A 11 3.21 3.24 -22.81
C PHE A 11 2.42 1.97 -22.54
N THR A 12 2.28 1.11 -23.55
CA THR A 12 1.67 -0.21 -23.42
C THR A 12 2.64 -1.24 -23.98
N ASN A 13 3.03 -2.22 -23.17
CA ASN A 13 4.03 -3.24 -23.55
C ASN A 13 5.36 -2.66 -24.07
N GLY A 14 5.77 -1.49 -23.58
CA GLY A 14 6.99 -0.79 -23.98
C GLY A 14 6.81 0.23 -25.10
N ASP A 15 5.73 0.14 -25.88
CA ASP A 15 5.47 1.07 -26.98
C ASP A 15 4.71 2.31 -26.52
N GLU A 16 5.16 3.49 -26.97
CA GLU A 16 4.44 4.75 -26.70
C GLU A 16 3.11 4.76 -27.45
N VAL A 17 2.04 5.08 -26.73
CA VAL A 17 0.68 5.17 -27.25
C VAL A 17 0.11 6.55 -26.98
N MET A 18 -0.85 6.97 -27.80
CA MET A 18 -1.61 8.19 -27.50
C MET A 18 -2.35 8.01 -26.17
N PRO A 19 -2.12 8.87 -25.17
CA PRO A 19 -2.82 8.79 -23.89
C PRO A 19 -4.32 9.02 -24.09
N SER A 20 -5.13 8.00 -23.82
CA SER A 20 -6.58 8.17 -23.73
C SER A 20 -6.99 8.46 -22.29
N ASP A 21 -8.12 9.15 -22.11
CA ASP A 21 -8.69 9.42 -20.79
C ASP A 21 -8.85 8.15 -19.95
N ASP A 22 -9.32 7.05 -20.57
CA ASP A 22 -9.55 5.78 -19.86
C ASP A 22 -8.24 5.15 -19.40
N LEU A 23 -7.19 5.22 -20.23
CA LEU A 23 -5.87 4.71 -19.88
C LEU A 23 -5.27 5.49 -18.70
N LEU A 24 -5.35 6.82 -18.76
CA LEU A 24 -4.82 7.70 -17.72
C LEU A 24 -5.59 7.56 -16.40
N LYS A 25 -6.93 7.45 -16.46
CA LYS A 25 -7.76 7.17 -15.28
C LYS A 25 -7.45 5.81 -14.67
N GLY A 26 -7.22 4.79 -15.50
CA GLY A 26 -6.81 3.46 -15.06
C GLY A 26 -5.47 3.49 -14.32
N ALA A 27 -4.45 4.08 -14.93
CA ALA A 27 -3.13 4.23 -14.32
C ALA A 27 -3.18 5.02 -13.00
N HIS A 28 -3.98 6.10 -12.95
CA HIS A 28 -4.15 6.89 -11.74
C HIS A 28 -4.83 6.09 -10.62
N ARG A 29 -5.87 5.31 -10.94
CA ARG A 29 -6.52 4.42 -9.98
C ARG A 29 -5.54 3.41 -9.41
N ASP A 30 -4.71 2.82 -10.26
CA ASP A 30 -3.76 1.79 -9.83
C ASP A 30 -2.66 2.42 -8.96
N TRP A 31 -2.18 3.61 -9.31
CA TRP A 31 -1.25 4.40 -8.49
C TRP A 31 -1.80 4.72 -7.10
N ILE A 32 -3.02 5.27 -7.02
CA ILE A 32 -3.66 5.61 -5.74
C ILE A 32 -3.79 4.36 -4.86
N ASN A 33 -4.31 3.27 -5.42
CA ASN A 33 -4.55 2.05 -4.65
C ASN A 33 -3.23 1.41 -4.19
N ALA A 34 -2.26 1.26 -5.09
CA ALA A 34 -0.97 0.67 -4.74
C ALA A 34 -0.22 1.53 -3.72
N GLY A 35 -0.18 2.85 -3.90
CA GLY A 35 0.46 3.78 -2.98
C GLY A 35 -0.20 3.78 -1.60
N TYR A 36 -1.54 3.79 -1.53
CA TYR A 36 -2.23 3.74 -0.25
C TYR A 36 -1.91 2.45 0.52
N TRP A 37 -2.01 1.28 -0.14
CA TRP A 37 -1.75 -0.01 0.50
C TRP A 37 -0.28 -0.37 0.68
N LEU A 38 0.65 0.41 0.13
CA LEU A 38 2.06 0.32 0.52
C LEU A 38 2.29 1.01 1.87
N PHE A 39 1.63 2.15 2.09
CA PHE A 39 1.92 3.05 3.22
C PHE A 39 0.80 3.12 4.28
N MET A 40 -0.24 2.29 4.19
CA MET A 40 -1.46 2.41 5.00
C MET A 40 -1.25 2.69 6.51
N PRO A 41 -0.31 2.03 7.21
CA PRO A 41 -0.07 2.32 8.64
C PRO A 41 0.27 3.79 8.93
N TYR A 42 0.94 4.47 8.00
CA TYR A 42 1.26 5.90 8.12
C TYR A 42 0.11 6.82 7.71
N LYS A 43 -0.92 6.27 7.05
CA LYS A 43 -2.06 6.99 6.48
C LYS A 43 -3.31 6.94 7.33
N LEU A 44 -3.27 6.26 8.48
CA LEU A 44 -4.42 6.12 9.38
C LEU A 44 -5.03 7.47 9.80
N LYS A 45 -4.27 8.56 9.74
CA LYS A 45 -4.72 9.92 10.07
C LYS A 45 -4.76 10.88 8.88
N ASP A 46 -4.67 10.37 7.65
CA ASP A 46 -4.81 11.19 6.45
C ASP A 46 -6.20 11.87 6.45
N SER A 47 -6.27 13.10 5.92
CA SER A 47 -7.54 13.81 5.79
C SER A 47 -8.56 12.99 5.00
N GLY A 48 -9.79 12.88 5.53
CA GLY A 48 -10.85 12.07 4.94
C GLY A 48 -10.84 10.60 5.37
N VAL A 49 -9.83 10.13 6.10
CA VAL A 49 -9.89 8.83 6.78
C VAL A 49 -10.68 8.97 8.07
N THR A 50 -11.64 8.07 8.27
CA THR A 50 -12.38 7.95 9.54
C THR A 50 -11.89 6.72 10.29
N LEU A 51 -11.48 6.92 11.55
CA LEU A 51 -11.07 5.83 12.43
C LEU A 51 -12.10 5.63 13.55
N GLY A 52 -12.45 4.38 13.79
CA GLY A 52 -13.17 3.94 14.98
C GLY A 52 -12.32 2.96 15.80
N TYR A 53 -12.58 2.87 17.10
CA TYR A 53 -12.03 1.81 17.93
C TYR A 53 -13.07 0.71 18.08
N LYS A 54 -12.79 -0.47 17.52
CA LYS A 54 -13.70 -1.63 17.59
C LYS A 54 -13.56 -2.38 18.92
N GLY A 55 -12.37 -2.32 19.52
CA GLY A 55 -12.07 -2.96 20.79
C GLY A 55 -10.76 -3.75 20.74
N ASP A 56 -10.55 -4.53 21.79
CA ASP A 56 -9.47 -5.51 21.84
C ASP A 56 -9.91 -6.81 21.17
N GLY A 57 -8.96 -7.51 20.57
CA GLY A 57 -9.15 -8.85 20.03
C GLY A 57 -7.82 -9.51 19.73
N GLN A 58 -7.85 -10.47 18.80
CA GLN A 58 -6.66 -11.18 18.38
C GLN A 58 -6.55 -11.19 16.85
N THR A 59 -5.32 -11.20 16.35
CA THR A 59 -5.03 -11.59 14.97
C THR A 59 -5.32 -13.08 14.75
N ALA A 60 -5.37 -13.52 13.49
CA ALA A 60 -5.69 -14.91 13.16
C ALA A 60 -4.65 -15.93 13.68
N ASP A 61 -3.42 -15.49 13.94
CA ASP A 61 -2.36 -16.28 14.59
C ASP A 61 -2.40 -16.23 16.13
N GLY A 62 -3.42 -15.57 16.72
CA GLY A 62 -3.68 -15.54 18.16
C GLY A 62 -2.94 -14.45 18.95
N ARG A 63 -2.24 -13.51 18.29
CA ARG A 63 -1.61 -12.39 18.98
C ARG A 63 -2.63 -11.33 19.37
N GLU A 64 -2.46 -10.77 20.57
CA GLU A 64 -3.31 -9.71 21.09
C GLU A 64 -3.18 -8.42 20.26
N ALA A 65 -4.31 -7.82 19.88
CA ALA A 65 -4.35 -6.64 19.06
C ALA A 65 -5.45 -5.64 19.50
N HIS A 66 -5.18 -4.36 19.28
CA HIS A 66 -6.21 -3.32 19.19
C HIS A 66 -6.79 -3.32 17.78
N ILE A 67 -8.11 -3.39 17.66
CA ILE A 67 -8.79 -3.39 16.36
C ILE A 67 -9.36 -2.00 16.10
N LEU A 68 -8.87 -1.38 15.03
CA LEU A 68 -9.37 -0.11 14.52
C LEU A 68 -10.29 -0.38 13.32
N THR A 69 -11.45 0.26 13.27
CA THR A 69 -12.20 0.35 12.02
C THR A 69 -11.70 1.54 11.22
N LEU A 70 -11.60 1.37 9.91
CA LEU A 70 -11.19 2.39 8.98
C LEU A 70 -12.23 2.52 7.86
N GLY A 71 -12.64 3.76 7.59
CA GLY A 71 -13.49 4.15 6.49
C GLY A 71 -12.96 5.41 5.80
N PHE A 72 -13.65 5.83 4.74
CA PHE A 72 -13.26 7.00 3.95
C PHE A 72 -14.45 7.92 3.71
N GLU A 73 -14.23 9.20 3.92
CA GLU A 73 -15.21 10.25 3.69
C GLU A 73 -14.64 11.28 2.70
N ASN A 74 -15.34 11.47 1.58
CA ASN A 74 -14.97 12.42 0.51
C ASN A 74 -13.57 12.20 -0.10
N VAL A 75 -12.98 11.03 0.09
CA VAL A 75 -11.66 10.64 -0.47
C VAL A 75 -11.69 9.21 -0.98
N GLY A 76 -10.68 8.85 -1.78
CA GLY A 76 -10.57 7.53 -2.40
C GLY A 76 -11.56 7.30 -3.55
N LEU A 77 -11.49 6.12 -4.14
CA LEU A 77 -12.31 5.74 -5.30
C LEU A 77 -13.49 4.83 -4.92
N THR A 78 -13.48 4.31 -3.69
CA THR A 78 -14.46 3.35 -3.18
C THR A 78 -14.77 3.67 -1.71
N PRO A 79 -15.45 4.79 -1.43
CA PRO A 79 -15.71 5.26 -0.06
C PRO A 79 -16.65 4.34 0.74
N GLN A 80 -17.42 3.49 0.07
CA GLN A 80 -18.30 2.51 0.71
C GLN A 80 -17.56 1.35 1.38
N ASN A 81 -16.28 1.13 1.05
CA ASN A 81 -15.49 0.05 1.60
C ASN A 81 -15.22 0.27 3.10
N GLY A 82 -15.21 -0.82 3.86
CA GLY A 82 -14.80 -0.83 5.25
C GLY A 82 -13.54 -1.66 5.46
N TYR A 83 -12.83 -1.37 6.54
CA TYR A 83 -11.61 -2.09 6.89
C TYR A 83 -11.51 -2.24 8.40
N ASP A 84 -11.03 -3.39 8.83
CA ASP A 84 -10.53 -3.57 10.20
C ASP A 84 -9.00 -3.67 10.14
N VAL A 85 -8.31 -2.91 10.98
CA VAL A 85 -6.86 -2.86 11.08
C VAL A 85 -6.45 -3.33 12.47
N TYR A 86 -5.61 -4.34 12.53
CA TYR A 86 -5.17 -4.97 13.77
C TYR A 86 -3.79 -4.43 14.13
N VAL A 87 -3.72 -3.68 15.23
CA VAL A 87 -2.49 -3.15 15.80
C VAL A 87 -2.06 -4.07 16.93
N ASP A 88 -0.99 -4.82 16.70
CA ASP A 88 -0.40 -5.74 17.66
C ASP A 88 0.00 -5.00 18.95
N LYS A 89 -0.47 -5.48 20.11
CA LYS A 89 -0.32 -4.76 21.38
C LYS A 89 1.13 -4.74 21.89
N GLU A 90 1.95 -5.70 21.46
CA GLU A 90 3.34 -5.81 21.90
C GLU A 90 4.25 -4.88 21.10
N SER A 91 4.16 -4.95 19.77
CA SER A 91 5.01 -4.19 18.85
C SER A 91 4.46 -2.80 18.52
N GLY A 92 3.15 -2.59 18.67
CA GLY A 92 2.46 -1.37 18.22
C GLY A 92 2.32 -1.27 16.70
N LEU A 93 2.62 -2.33 15.95
CA LEU A 93 2.58 -2.35 14.49
C LEU A 93 1.26 -2.91 13.97
N VAL A 94 0.86 -2.46 12.78
CA VAL A 94 -0.23 -3.09 12.05
C VAL A 94 0.26 -4.45 11.54
N THR A 95 -0.36 -5.55 11.96
CA THR A 95 0.10 -6.91 11.62
C THR A 95 -0.92 -7.72 10.83
N GLN A 96 -2.15 -7.21 10.72
CA GLN A 96 -3.22 -7.83 9.95
C GLN A 96 -4.24 -6.75 9.58
N TRP A 97 -4.95 -6.97 8.48
CA TRP A 97 -6.14 -6.20 8.15
C TRP A 97 -7.18 -7.05 7.44
N SER A 98 -8.43 -6.60 7.55
CA SER A 98 -9.59 -7.21 6.91
C SER A 98 -10.28 -6.18 6.02
N TYR A 99 -10.76 -6.63 4.88
CA TYR A 99 -11.46 -5.82 3.89
C TYR A 99 -12.94 -6.18 3.85
N TYR A 100 -13.79 -5.16 3.81
CA TYR A 100 -15.23 -5.27 3.62
C TYR A 100 -15.63 -4.50 2.37
N ARG A 101 -16.33 -5.15 1.45
CA ARG A 101 -16.82 -4.50 0.21
C ARG A 101 -17.82 -3.39 0.52
N ASN A 102 -18.61 -3.56 1.58
CA ASN A 102 -19.38 -2.48 2.19
C ASN A 102 -19.09 -2.47 3.69
N ALA A 103 -18.93 -1.27 4.27
CA ALA A 103 -18.54 -1.11 5.67
C ALA A 103 -19.55 -1.66 6.69
N ASP A 104 -20.80 -1.92 6.27
CA ASP A 104 -21.88 -2.48 7.09
C ASP A 104 -21.97 -4.02 7.02
N GLN A 105 -21.09 -4.67 6.25
CA GLN A 105 -21.06 -6.13 6.18
C GLN A 105 -20.58 -6.75 7.50
N GLU A 106 -21.23 -7.85 7.89
CA GLU A 106 -20.90 -8.59 9.11
C GLU A 106 -19.52 -9.27 9.01
N GLU A 107 -19.25 -9.90 7.85
CA GLU A 107 -18.02 -10.68 7.62
C GLU A 107 -17.14 -10.02 6.55
N PRO A 108 -15.80 -10.09 6.71
CA PRO A 108 -14.88 -9.54 5.74
C PRO A 108 -14.89 -10.35 4.44
N SER A 109 -14.68 -9.65 3.33
CA SER A 109 -14.44 -10.25 2.02
C SER A 109 -13.09 -10.97 1.96
N PHE A 110 -12.08 -10.47 2.67
CA PHE A 110 -10.84 -11.19 2.94
C PHE A 110 -10.14 -10.61 4.17
N THR A 111 -9.20 -11.40 4.70
CA THR A 111 -8.23 -10.98 5.72
C THR A 111 -6.84 -11.35 5.24
N THR A 112 -5.87 -10.46 5.43
CA THR A 112 -4.47 -10.73 5.10
C THR A 112 -3.53 -10.16 6.16
N THR A 113 -2.40 -10.84 6.34
CA THR A 113 -1.33 -10.41 7.23
C THR A 113 -0.64 -9.17 6.67
N TRP A 114 0.00 -8.42 7.55
CA TRP A 114 0.80 -7.25 7.25
C TRP A 114 2.16 -7.39 7.93
N GLY A 115 3.10 -8.08 7.27
CA GLY A 115 4.33 -8.56 7.92
C GLY A 115 5.60 -8.19 7.16
N GLY A 116 6.72 -8.77 7.62
CA GLY A 116 8.03 -8.51 7.02
C GLY A 116 8.44 -7.06 7.14
N TYR A 117 8.28 -6.49 8.34
CA TYR A 117 8.70 -5.12 8.60
C TYR A 117 10.21 -5.01 8.58
N GLU A 118 10.71 -4.12 7.72
CA GLU A 118 12.11 -3.76 7.62
C GLU A 118 12.23 -2.24 7.49
N TYR A 119 13.40 -1.70 7.85
CA TYR A 119 13.71 -0.31 7.58
C TYR A 119 14.17 -0.14 6.14
N TYR A 120 13.54 0.81 5.45
CA TYR A 120 13.91 1.28 4.13
C TYR A 120 14.21 2.77 4.26
N GLY A 121 15.51 3.12 4.27
CA GLY A 121 15.95 4.45 4.69
C GLY A 121 15.44 4.76 6.11
N GLY A 122 14.80 5.93 6.27
CA GLY A 122 14.24 6.39 7.55
C GLY A 122 12.85 5.85 7.94
N ILE A 123 12.22 4.98 7.15
CA ILE A 123 10.85 4.50 7.42
C ILE A 123 10.79 2.97 7.51
N MET A 124 9.82 2.46 8.27
CA MET A 124 9.62 1.02 8.44
C MET A 124 8.44 0.55 7.61
N LEU A 125 8.66 -0.37 6.67
CA LEU A 125 7.61 -0.88 5.77
C LEU A 125 7.50 -2.39 5.89
N ALA A 126 6.25 -2.86 5.84
CA ALA A 126 5.94 -4.28 5.74
C ALA A 126 6.05 -4.73 4.28
N ASN A 127 6.94 -5.68 4.01
CA ASN A 127 7.15 -6.20 2.66
C ASN A 127 6.36 -7.49 2.36
N THR A 128 5.60 -8.06 3.31
CA THR A 128 4.83 -9.29 3.07
C THR A 128 3.33 -9.15 3.30
N ARG A 129 2.56 -9.85 2.45
CA ARG A 129 1.11 -10.08 2.59
C ARG A 129 0.83 -11.56 2.39
N ALA A 130 0.21 -12.20 3.38
CA ALA A 130 -0.22 -13.60 3.27
C ALA A 130 -1.68 -13.75 3.67
N VAL A 131 -2.35 -14.77 3.16
CA VAL A 131 -3.56 -15.26 3.81
C VAL A 131 -3.12 -15.86 5.16
N PRO A 132 -3.77 -15.55 6.29
CA PRO A 132 -3.36 -16.13 7.57
C PRO A 132 -3.36 -17.66 7.53
N GLY A 133 -2.27 -18.27 7.97
CA GLY A 133 -2.04 -19.72 7.89
C GLY A 133 -1.47 -20.22 6.55
N ASP A 134 -1.24 -19.32 5.59
CA ASP A 134 -0.62 -19.61 4.29
C ASP A 134 0.63 -18.74 4.06
N GLU A 135 1.38 -18.47 5.12
CA GLU A 135 2.61 -17.66 5.11
C GLU A 135 3.67 -18.15 4.10
N PRO A 136 3.84 -19.47 3.83
CA PRO A 136 4.77 -19.93 2.79
C PRO A 136 4.45 -19.42 1.38
N ASN A 137 3.20 -19.03 1.09
CA ASN A 137 2.78 -18.47 -0.19
C ASN A 137 2.57 -16.94 -0.13
N ALA A 138 3.17 -16.28 0.86
CA ALA A 138 3.10 -14.83 0.99
C ALA A 138 3.52 -14.12 -0.30
N ARG A 139 2.77 -13.09 -0.67
CA ARG A 139 3.23 -12.08 -1.63
C ARG A 139 4.31 -11.25 -0.94
N ILE A 140 5.52 -11.27 -1.52
CA ILE A 140 6.66 -10.50 -1.05
C ILE A 140 6.90 -9.33 -2.01
N LEU A 141 6.93 -8.12 -1.48
CA LEU A 141 7.40 -6.92 -2.14
C LEU A 141 8.93 -6.92 -2.08
N SER A 142 9.56 -7.53 -3.08
CA SER A 142 11.01 -7.51 -3.23
C SER A 142 11.49 -6.25 -3.94
N ASN A 143 12.79 -5.96 -3.85
CA ASN A 143 13.43 -4.85 -4.55
C ASN A 143 12.89 -3.47 -4.16
N LEU A 144 12.55 -3.29 -2.88
CA LEU A 144 12.25 -1.98 -2.31
C LEU A 144 13.56 -1.22 -2.10
N GLY A 145 13.64 0.00 -2.64
CA GLY A 145 14.81 0.87 -2.51
C GLY A 145 14.38 2.31 -2.26
N VAL A 146 15.15 3.02 -1.45
CA VAL A 146 14.95 4.44 -1.14
C VAL A 146 16.07 5.23 -1.79
N TYR A 147 15.69 6.19 -2.62
CA TYR A 147 16.59 7.02 -3.39
C TYR A 147 16.28 8.48 -3.11
N MET A 148 17.31 9.27 -2.82
CA MET A 148 17.17 10.72 -2.64
C MET A 148 16.94 11.43 -3.97
N GLU A 149 17.52 10.90 -5.03
CA GLU A 149 17.38 11.38 -6.39
C GLU A 149 17.17 10.18 -7.32
N LEU A 150 16.31 10.36 -8.31
CA LEU A 150 16.11 9.39 -9.40
C LEU A 150 16.39 10.13 -10.71
N PRO A 151 17.14 9.53 -11.66
CA PRO A 151 17.35 10.14 -12.95
C PRO A 151 16.03 10.24 -13.72
N ASP A 152 15.88 11.27 -14.55
CA ASP A 152 14.67 11.52 -15.35
C ASP A 152 14.27 10.31 -16.21
N SER A 153 15.25 9.48 -16.61
CA SER A 153 15.02 8.25 -17.36
C SER A 153 14.06 7.28 -16.65
N VAL A 154 13.94 7.32 -15.32
CA VAL A 154 12.95 6.52 -14.57
C VAL A 154 11.51 6.87 -14.95
N PHE A 155 11.27 8.11 -15.33
CA PHE A 155 9.94 8.62 -15.66
C PHE A 155 9.72 8.78 -17.16
N GLU A 156 10.78 8.71 -17.97
CA GLU A 156 10.75 8.98 -19.41
C GLU A 156 10.96 7.75 -20.30
N ASP A 157 11.64 6.71 -19.80
CA ASP A 157 11.96 5.47 -20.52
C ASP A 157 11.00 4.35 -20.12
N SER A 158 10.47 3.63 -21.11
CA SER A 158 9.61 2.46 -20.91
C SER A 158 10.39 1.15 -20.78
N GLY A 159 11.71 1.20 -20.96
CA GLY A 159 12.63 0.08 -20.81
C GLY A 159 12.77 -0.40 -19.36
N TRP A 160 13.35 -1.59 -19.21
CA TRP A 160 13.68 -2.13 -17.89
C TRP A 160 14.77 -1.30 -17.23
N ILE A 161 14.44 -0.72 -16.08
CA ILE A 161 15.39 0.01 -15.25
C ILE A 161 15.94 -0.94 -14.19
N SER A 162 17.27 -1.06 -14.13
CA SER A 162 17.92 -1.78 -13.04
C SER A 162 18.01 -0.87 -11.83
N LEU A 163 17.47 -1.29 -10.68
CA LEU A 163 17.61 -0.54 -9.42
C LEU A 163 19.08 -0.33 -9.03
N ALA A 164 19.95 -1.30 -9.33
CA ALA A 164 21.39 -1.18 -9.10
C ALA A 164 22.05 -0.07 -9.95
N SER A 165 21.38 0.41 -11.00
CA SER A 165 21.88 1.48 -11.88
C SER A 165 21.42 2.89 -11.46
N LEU A 166 20.54 2.99 -10.46
CA LEU A 166 19.87 4.24 -10.07
C LEU A 166 20.65 5.11 -9.06
N GLY A 167 21.90 4.76 -8.75
CA GLY A 167 22.76 5.54 -7.86
C GLY A 167 22.81 4.99 -6.42
N THR A 168 23.30 5.82 -5.49
CA THR A 168 23.43 5.46 -4.07
C THR A 168 22.07 5.41 -3.39
N GLN A 169 21.69 4.22 -2.92
CA GLN A 169 20.59 4.06 -1.98
C GLN A 169 21.00 4.65 -0.62
N GLU A 170 20.02 5.13 0.13
CA GLU A 170 20.24 5.43 1.54
C GLU A 170 20.55 4.11 2.27
N GLU A 171 21.77 3.94 2.78
CA GLU A 171 22.08 2.80 3.65
C GLU A 171 21.21 2.91 4.90
N SER A 172 20.60 1.80 5.31
CA SER A 172 19.81 1.71 6.54
C SER A 172 20.72 2.04 7.73
N ALA A 173 20.70 3.29 8.17
CA ALA A 173 21.50 3.77 9.29
C ALA A 173 20.79 3.50 10.62
N TYR A 174 20.59 2.23 10.98
CA TYR A 174 20.17 1.83 12.33
C TYR A 174 20.77 0.49 12.75
#